data_AF-A0A523PWE3-F1
#
_entry.id   AF-A0A523PWE3-F1
#
_cell.length_a   1.000
_cell.length_b   1.000
_cell.length_c   1.000
_cell.angle_alpha   90.00
_cell.angle_beta   90.00
_cell.angle_gamma   90.00
#
_symmetry.space_group_name_H-M   'P 1'
#
loop_
_entity.id
_entity.type
_entity.pdbx_description
1 polymer ?
#
loop_
_entity_poly.entity_id
_entity_poly.type
_entity_poly.pdbx_seq_one_letter_code
_entity_poly.pdbx_strand_id
1 'polypeptide(L)' 'MLQKFTLSFPIILIPFVLVNGILTGAISPEPVVWYSPKEIIGIRCITIPIEDFAYCFSLLFLNLWVFERLRKTKKKNI' A
#
# COMPACT_ATOMS: atom_id res chain seq x y z
N MET A 1 4.80 15.83 -8.39
CA MET A 1 4.05 14.97 -7.44
C MET A 1 4.05 13.55 -7.98
N LEU A 2 3.39 13.28 -9.12
CA LEU A 2 3.33 11.95 -9.72
C LEU A 2 4.71 11.33 -10.01
N GLN A 3 5.61 12.02 -10.72
CA GLN A 3 6.97 11.52 -11.00
C GLN A 3 7.75 11.12 -9.73
N LYS A 4 7.66 11.94 -8.68
CA LYS A 4 8.32 11.66 -7.39
C LYS A 4 7.70 10.44 -6.72
N PHE A 5 6.37 10.37 -6.71
CA PHE A 5 5.64 9.24 -6.16
C PHE A 5 5.96 7.93 -6.90
N THR A 6 5.98 7.94 -8.23
CA THR A 6 6.32 6.76 -9.05
C THR A 6 7.72 6.24 -8.77
N LEU A 7 8.70 7.13 -8.50
CA LEU A 7 10.06 6.72 -8.11
C LEU A 7 10.13 6.20 -6.66
N SER A 8 9.36 6.80 -5.74
CA SER A 8 9.32 6.38 -4.35
C SER A 8 8.52 5.09 -4.12
N PHE A 9 7.52 4.80 -4.95
CA PHE A 9 6.61 3.68 -4.74
C PHE A 9 7.30 2.31 -4.76
N PRO A 10 8.22 1.98 -5.71
CA PRO A 10 8.99 0.74 -5.65
C PRO A 10 9.82 0.59 -4.36
N ILE A 11 10.35 1.69 -3.82
CA ILE A 11 11.09 1.68 -2.56
C ILE A 11 10.15 1.33 -1.40
N ILE A 12 8.92 1.86 -1.41
CA ILE A 12 7.88 1.57 -0.41
C ILE A 12 7.39 0.11 -0.52
N LEU A 13 7.40 -0.47 -1.72
CA LEU A 13 7.01 -1.88 -1.91
C LEU A 13 7.92 -2.85 -1.17
N ILE A 14 9.19 -2.52 -0.95
CA ILE A 14 10.14 -3.39 -0.23
C ILE A 14 9.69 -3.66 1.21
N PRO A 15 9.56 -2.65 2.10
CA PRO A 15 9.07 -2.89 3.46
C PRO A 15 7.61 -3.34 3.46
N PHE A 16 6.80 -2.93 2.49
CA PHE A 16 5.40 -3.35 2.37
C PHE A 16 5.28 -4.88 2.19
N VAL A 17 6.01 -5.46 1.22
CA VAL A 17 5.97 -6.91 0.97
C VAL A 17 6.59 -7.66 2.14
N LEU A 18 7.70 -7.16 2.70
CA LEU A 18 8.37 -7.80 3.82
C LEU A 18 7.48 -7.89 5.06
N VAL A 19 6.91 -6.77 5.49
CA VAL A 19 6.09 -6.74 6.72
C VAL A 19 4.79 -7.51 6.52
N ASN A 20 4.07 -7.26 5.42
CA ASN A 20 2.80 -7.96 5.20
C ASN A 20 3.02 -9.45 4.95
N GLY A 21 4.10 -9.85 4.27
CA GLY A 21 4.48 -11.26 4.12
C GLY A 21 4.67 -11.95 5.48
N ILE A 22 5.47 -11.34 6.36
CA ILE A 22 5.71 -11.87 7.72
C ILE A 22 4.40 -11.99 8.50
N LEU A 23 3.57 -10.94 8.49
CA LEU A 23 2.31 -10.90 9.25
C LEU A 23 1.26 -11.89 8.73
N THR A 24 1.36 -12.32 7.47
CA THR A 24 0.38 -13.18 6.80
C THR A 24 0.86 -14.62 6.64
N GLY A 25 1.93 -14.98 7.36
CA GLY A 25 2.34 -16.38 7.52
C GLY A 25 3.51 -16.82 6.65
N ALA A 26 4.29 -15.89 6.09
CA ALA A 26 5.50 -16.26 5.33
C ALA A 26 6.60 -16.87 6.22
N ILE A 27 6.62 -16.54 7.51
CA ILE A 27 7.61 -17.03 8.49
C ILE A 27 6.93 -17.68 9.70
N SER A 28 5.82 -17.11 10.18
CA SER A 28 5.09 -17.64 11.34
C SER A 28 4.07 -18.71 10.90
N PRO A 29 4.00 -19.88 11.57
CA PRO A 29 2.97 -20.89 11.31
C PRO A 29 1.56 -20.40 11.66
N GLU A 30 1.45 -19.49 12.64
CA GLU A 30 0.21 -18.79 12.96
C GLU A 30 0.31 -17.35 12.44
N PRO A 31 -0.33 -17.03 11.30
CA PRO A 31 -0.36 -15.67 10.79
C PRO A 31 -1.18 -14.76 11.71
N VAL A 32 -0.77 -13.49 11.79
CA VAL A 32 -1.50 -12.47 12.54
C VAL A 32 -2.66 -11.91 11.71
N VAL A 33 -2.43 -11.78 10.40
CA VAL A 33 -3.39 -11.24 9.42
C VAL A 33 -3.84 -12.35 8.48
N TRP A 34 -5.16 -12.47 8.33
CA TRP A 34 -5.81 -13.56 7.60
C TRP A 34 -6.63 -13.01 6.45
N TYR A 35 -6.58 -13.68 5.29
CA TYR A 35 -7.42 -13.35 4.14
C TYR A 35 -8.37 -14.50 3.84
N SER A 36 -9.66 -14.18 3.74
CA SER A 36 -10.69 -15.13 3.30
C SER A 36 -10.51 -15.46 1.81
N PRO A 37 -10.38 -16.74 1.41
CA PRO A 37 -10.30 -17.12 0.01
C PRO A 37 -11.49 -16.69 -0.85
N LYS A 38 -12.65 -16.41 -0.21
CA LYS A 38 -13.86 -15.95 -0.89
C LYS A 38 -13.86 -14.45 -1.20
N GLU A 39 -12.97 -13.70 -0.58
CA GLU A 39 -12.94 -12.22 -0.65
C GLU A 39 -11.74 -11.70 -1.43
N ILE A 40 -10.79 -12.58 -1.75
CA ILE A 40 -9.64 -12.23 -2.59
C ILE A 40 -9.87 -12.66 -4.03
N ILE A 41 -9.17 -12.01 -4.96
CA ILE A 41 -9.17 -12.38 -6.39
C ILE A 41 -8.58 -13.79 -6.60
N GLY A 42 -7.84 -14.31 -5.61
CA GLY A 42 -7.26 -15.66 -5.61
C GLY A 42 -5.80 -15.70 -6.03
N ILE A 43 -5.25 -14.59 -6.53
CA ILE A 43 -3.82 -14.46 -6.87
C ILE A 43 -3.08 -13.87 -5.67
N ARG A 44 -2.00 -14.51 -5.26
CA ARG A 44 -1.16 -14.07 -4.15
C ARG A 44 0.29 -13.82 -4.60
N CYS A 45 0.92 -12.83 -3.99
CA CYS A 45 2.36 -12.61 -4.02
C CYS A 45 2.91 -13.00 -2.65
N ILE A 46 3.78 -14.02 -2.57
CA ILE A 46 4.19 -14.64 -1.30
C ILE A 46 2.95 -15.16 -0.56
N THR A 47 2.48 -14.46 0.47
CA THR A 47 1.28 -14.79 1.26
C THR A 47 0.18 -13.73 1.16
N ILE A 48 0.47 -12.57 0.56
CA ILE A 48 -0.45 -11.42 0.44
C ILE A 48 -1.21 -11.45 -0.90
N PRO A 49 -2.48 -11.02 -0.96
CA PRO A 49 -3.21 -10.89 -2.22
C PRO A 49 -2.57 -9.83 -3.14
N ILE A 50 -2.74 -10.00 -4.45
CA ILE A 50 -2.19 -9.03 -5.42
C ILE A 50 -2.92 -7.68 -5.39
N GLU A 51 -4.21 -7.67 -5.03
CA GLU A 51 -5.01 -6.45 -4.87
C GLU A 51 -4.47 -5.52 -3.77
N ASP A 52 -3.73 -6.03 -2.79
CA ASP A 52 -3.13 -5.22 -1.72
C ASP A 52 -2.13 -4.19 -2.27
N PHE A 53 -1.49 -4.48 -3.40
CA PHE A 53 -0.61 -3.52 -4.09
C PHE A 53 -1.41 -2.33 -4.64
N ALA A 54 -2.60 -2.59 -5.19
CA ALA A 54 -3.50 -1.55 -5.68
C ALA A 54 -4.10 -0.74 -4.51
N TYR A 55 -4.41 -1.41 -3.41
CA TYR A 55 -4.84 -0.75 -2.16
C TYR A 55 -3.75 0.18 -1.62
N CYS A 56 -2.51 -0.32 -1.48
CA CYS A 56 -1.36 0.46 -1.02
C CYS A 56 -1.09 1.67 -1.92
N PHE A 57 -1.09 1.47 -3.24
CA PHE A 57 -0.94 2.56 -4.22
C PHE A 57 -2.01 3.64 -4.01
N SER A 58 -3.28 3.24 -3.99
CA SER A 58 -4.41 4.16 -3.93
C SER A 58 -4.41 4.92 -2.60
N LEU A 59 -4.17 4.23 -1.48
CA LEU A 59 -4.10 4.83 -0.16
C LEU A 59 -3.03 5.92 -0.10
N LEU A 60 -1.80 5.62 -0.54
CA LEU A 60 -0.69 6.57 -0.47
C LEU A 60 -0.86 7.72 -1.46
N PHE A 61 -1.24 7.41 -2.70
CA PHE A 61 -1.38 8.41 -3.75
C PHE A 61 -2.53 9.39 -3.44
N LEU A 62 -3.70 8.89 -3.04
CA LEU A 62 -4.85 9.73 -2.72
C LEU A 62 -4.58 10.61 -1.50
N ASN A 63 -3.98 10.08 -0.44
CA ASN A 63 -3.61 10.88 0.72
C ASN A 63 -2.63 12.00 0.35
N LEU A 64 -1.57 11.68 -0.40
CA LEU A 64 -0.61 12.68 -0.85
C LEU A 64 -1.27 13.74 -1.75
N TRP A 65 -2.18 13.32 -2.62
CA TRP A 65 -2.90 14.22 -3.51
C TRP A 65 -3.85 15.16 -2.76
N VAL A 66 -4.62 14.65 -1.80
CA VAL A 66 -5.48 15.46 -0.93
C VAL A 66 -4.64 16.43 -0.11
N PHE A 67 -3.56 15.95 0.51
CA PHE A 67 -2.63 16.79 1.28
C PHE A 67 -2.07 17.94 0.44
N GLU A 68 -1.58 17.65 -0.76
CA GLU A 68 -1.05 18.67 -1.67
C GLU A 68 -2.10 19.68 -2.11
N ARG A 69 -3.35 19.25 -2.34
CA ARG A 69 -4.45 20.16 -2.68
C ARG A 69 -4.78 21.09 -1.52
N LEU A 70 -4.94 20.56 -0.31
CA LEU A 70 -5.23 21.37 0.88
C LEU A 70 -4.08 22.35 1.19
N ARG A 71 -2.83 21.92 1.01
CA ARG A 71 -1.63 22.76 1.18
C ARG A 71 -1.61 23.93 0.18
N LYS A 72 -1.94 23.68 -1.09
CA LYS A 72 -2.02 24.74 -2.11
C LYS A 72 -3.13 25.76 -1.80
N THR A 73 -4.28 25.31 -1.30
CA THR A 73 -5.36 26.21 -0.89
C THR A 73 -4.93 27.12 0.26
N LYS A 74 -4.25 26.60 1.29
CA LYS A 74 -3.71 27.43 2.38
C LYS A 74 -2.71 28.48 1.90
N LYS A 75 -1.81 28.13 0.98
CA LYS A 75 -0.80 29.08 0.45
C LYS A 75 -1.42 30.20 -0.40
N LYS A 76 -2.62 30.00 -0.98
CA LYS A 76 -3.32 31.02 -1.76
C LYS A 76 -4.08 32.03 -0.90
N ASN A 77 -4.36 31.69 0.36
CA ASN A 77 -5.14 32.49 1.30
C ASN A 77 -4.27 33.23 2.34
N ILE A 78 -2.94 33.23 2.15
CA ILE A 78 -1.93 33.98 2.90
C ILE A 78 -1.20 34.84 1.89
#